data_AF-A0AAU4MQ79-F1
#
_entry.id   AF-A0AAU4MQ79-F1
#
_cell.length_a   1.000
_cell.length_b   1.000
_cell.length_c   1.000
_cell.angle_alpha   90.00
_cell.angle_beta   90.00
_cell.angle_gamma   90.00
#
_symmetry.space_group_name_H-M   'P 1'
#
loop_
_entity.id
_entity.type
_entity.pdbx_description
1 polymer ?
#
loop_
_entity_poly.entity_id
_entity_poly.type
_entity_poly.pdbx_seq_one_letter_code
_entity_poly.pdbx_strand_id
1 'polypeptide(L)'
;MNHDQDDGQGEQHDQEQPARPARVNFRRGARNPNGSGAALRADVLAVLGVLKVVTYKQLHALIANDEYRTLHRTEHVAEAVRDLIKHKLVEERGRTGTIGTGKLGGPAGNKQQPSTPAGPKKPGGAGGPGEKIFGLTAAGLLAAAEALGDDREMGGYARGTGSTGAPHAMLVNEIIIAGVTGTTTHGAPPRDDDRQAPPRRALPEGPLPGGLDAWATEVAHTIVGKHTVIPDAVVRLPELGYPVLFLEADRGTMTNIGTVAAKLDNYHRWFGKLVKEGYYERPLFEITYGSLTTPEYGYLHSDVVRPPVLFVFDRGLKGSRPRFTEKGLYARMDAFGAATRQHWQGRYHEEEGVKYPSYDGKIPVLATTTDRLLAGGFLGPDTWWRYGLGTWTNLAHALDPKPDRDLIRKRRKARKDQEAIDAAAAAKAEQDALDAEQLAKLLAARAHNDTLHPCHTCKGPLGGAHGSTHELDENADPEQLECPACDHQRRRDRGRPILLDLPSDRDRRKAKRDGPPKDDPWWTVRLIHADRWTKADRKEGNIPLSM
;
A
#
# COMPACT_ATOMS: atom_id res chain seq x y z
N MET A 1 80.41 24.28 -43.64
CA MET A 1 81.16 24.86 -42.51
C MET A 1 80.21 25.75 -41.74
N ASN A 2 80.23 25.57 -40.43
CA ASN A 2 79.52 26.28 -39.36
C ASN A 2 78.11 25.78 -38.99
N HIS A 3 78.12 25.10 -37.84
CA HIS A 3 77.05 24.92 -36.87
C HIS A 3 76.38 26.24 -36.47
N ASP A 4 75.09 26.16 -36.13
CA ASP A 4 74.52 26.56 -34.83
C ASP A 4 73.01 26.27 -34.91
N GLN A 5 72.57 25.11 -34.39
CA GLN A 5 71.92 24.96 -33.07
C GLN A 5 70.54 25.63 -33.01
N ASP A 6 69.56 24.82 -33.43
CA ASP A 6 68.18 24.76 -32.96
C ASP A 6 68.15 24.67 -31.44
N ASP A 7 67.39 25.55 -30.78
CA ASP A 7 66.78 25.31 -29.47
C ASP A 7 65.58 26.26 -29.29
N GLY A 8 64.46 25.90 -29.93
CA GLY A 8 63.16 26.51 -29.69
C GLY A 8 62.60 26.08 -28.33
N GLN A 9 62.80 26.90 -27.30
CA GLN A 9 62.09 26.79 -26.04
C GLN A 9 60.65 27.28 -26.21
N GLY A 10 59.73 26.35 -26.49
CA GLY A 10 58.30 26.58 -26.37
C GLY A 10 57.86 26.40 -24.91
N GLU A 11 57.32 27.47 -24.34
CA GLU A 11 56.67 27.54 -23.04
C GLU A 11 55.62 26.42 -22.88
N GLN A 12 55.93 25.41 -22.06
CA GLN A 12 54.90 24.53 -21.50
C GLN A 12 54.31 25.22 -20.28
N HIS A 13 53.08 25.71 -20.45
CA HIS A 13 52.20 26.07 -19.35
C HIS A 13 52.14 24.91 -18.34
N ASP A 14 52.74 25.13 -17.17
CA ASP A 14 52.50 24.34 -15.98
C ASP A 14 50.98 24.37 -15.68
N GLN A 15 50.29 23.30 -16.03
CA GLN A 15 48.97 23.02 -15.50
C GLN A 15 49.14 22.72 -14.02
N GLU A 16 48.90 23.76 -13.22
CA GLU A 16 48.81 23.76 -11.78
C GLU A 16 47.93 22.60 -11.31
N GLN A 17 48.57 21.52 -10.83
CA GLN A 17 47.88 20.41 -10.19
C GLN A 17 47.11 20.99 -8.99
N PRO A 18 45.79 20.74 -8.85
CA PRO A 18 45.05 21.22 -7.70
C PRO A 18 45.68 20.66 -6.43
N ALA A 19 46.10 21.56 -5.55
CA ALA A 19 46.73 21.24 -4.29
C ALA A 19 45.94 20.16 -3.55
N ARG A 20 46.62 19.05 -3.20
CA ARG A 20 46.06 18.02 -2.32
C ARG A 20 45.48 18.72 -1.08
N PRO A 21 44.23 18.44 -0.68
CA PRO A 21 43.65 19.06 0.50
C PRO A 21 44.54 18.75 1.71
N ALA A 22 44.93 19.80 2.42
CA ALA A 22 45.76 19.72 3.61
C ALA A 22 45.13 18.72 4.60
N ARG A 23 45.95 17.79 5.11
CA ARG A 23 45.55 16.91 6.22
C ARG A 23 45.14 17.80 7.40
N VAL A 24 43.85 17.80 7.73
CA VAL A 24 43.34 18.47 8.93
C VAL A 24 43.91 17.72 10.13
N ASN A 25 44.98 18.24 10.72
CA ASN A 25 45.52 17.72 11.97
C ASN A 25 44.57 18.11 13.11
N PHE A 26 43.68 17.21 13.51
CA PHE A 26 42.95 17.35 14.77
C PHE A 26 43.98 17.46 15.90
N ARG A 27 44.02 18.61 16.60
CA ARG A 27 44.85 18.77 17.80
C ARG A 27 44.39 17.75 18.85
N ARG A 28 45.23 16.74 19.11
CA ARG A 28 45.02 15.75 20.16
C ARG A 28 44.95 16.45 21.52
N GLY A 29 43.76 16.51 22.12
CA GLY A 29 43.59 17.01 23.48
C GLY A 29 44.09 15.99 24.50
N ALA A 30 44.61 16.44 25.65
CA ALA A 30 45.11 15.56 26.72
C ALA A 30 44.08 14.52 27.22
N ARG A 31 42.78 14.83 27.10
CA ARG A 31 41.68 13.92 27.46
C ARG A 31 41.44 12.79 26.44
N ASN A 32 41.69 13.03 25.15
CA ASN A 32 41.40 12.09 24.05
C ASN A 32 42.65 11.91 23.16
N PRO A 33 43.56 11.02 23.56
CA PRO A 33 44.89 10.91 22.95
C PRO A 33 44.87 10.39 21.51
N ASN A 34 43.80 9.69 21.09
CA ASN A 34 43.66 9.23 19.72
C ASN A 34 43.03 10.29 18.80
N GLY A 35 42.60 11.44 19.32
CA GLY A 35 42.16 12.59 18.52
C GLY A 35 40.71 12.53 18.04
N SER A 36 39.87 11.63 18.56
CA SER A 36 38.47 11.54 18.13
C SER A 36 37.64 12.77 18.53
N GLY A 37 36.67 13.15 17.70
CA GLY A 37 35.69 14.20 17.99
C GLY A 37 34.59 13.72 18.95
N ALA A 38 33.91 14.65 19.62
CA ALA A 38 32.79 14.32 20.51
C ALA A 38 31.61 13.71 19.75
N ALA A 39 31.24 14.27 18.60
CA ALA A 39 30.18 13.75 17.73
C ALA A 39 30.45 12.29 17.32
N LEU A 40 31.64 12.00 16.77
CA LEU A 40 32.01 10.64 16.36
C LEU A 40 31.96 9.62 17.52
N ARG A 41 32.31 10.04 18.75
CA ARG A 41 32.17 9.16 19.93
C ARG A 41 30.71 8.94 20.30
N ALA A 42 29.87 9.97 20.21
CA ALA A 42 28.43 9.84 20.40
C ALA A 42 27.81 8.89 19.38
N ASP A 43 28.21 8.98 18.10
CA ASP A 43 27.74 8.07 17.04
C ASP A 43 28.16 6.61 17.32
N VAL A 44 29.41 6.38 17.75
CA VAL A 44 29.87 5.04 18.14
C VAL A 44 29.05 4.49 19.32
N LEU A 45 28.75 5.32 20.32
CA LEU A 45 27.92 4.95 21.46
C LEU A 45 26.48 4.67 21.02
N ALA A 46 25.91 5.46 20.11
CA ALA A 46 24.58 5.26 19.55
C ALA A 46 24.47 3.91 18.81
N VAL A 47 25.44 3.61 17.93
CA VAL A 47 25.50 2.32 17.21
C VAL A 47 25.64 1.15 18.17
N LEU A 48 26.56 1.23 19.14
CA LEU A 48 26.74 0.20 20.16
C LEU A 48 25.52 0.07 21.08
N GLY A 49 24.79 1.16 21.29
CA GLY A 49 23.54 1.22 22.02
C GLY A 49 22.44 0.41 21.34
N VAL A 50 22.42 0.38 20.01
CA VAL A 50 21.48 -0.45 19.23
C VAL A 50 22.00 -1.87 19.03
N LEU A 51 23.25 -2.06 18.58
CA LEU A 51 23.76 -3.36 18.14
C LEU A 51 24.37 -4.23 19.26
N LYS A 52 24.68 -3.63 20.43
CA LYS A 52 25.33 -4.24 21.63
C LYS A 52 26.75 -4.75 21.45
N VAL A 53 27.02 -5.43 20.34
CA VAL A 53 28.33 -5.96 19.95
C VAL A 53 28.57 -5.73 18.48
N VAL A 54 29.74 -5.25 18.08
CA VAL A 54 30.02 -4.84 16.69
C VAL A 54 31.48 -5.04 16.32
N THR A 55 31.77 -5.20 15.02
CA THR A 55 33.13 -5.03 14.49
C THR A 55 33.38 -3.59 14.01
N TYR A 56 34.65 -3.25 13.76
CA TYR A 56 34.99 -1.96 13.18
C TYR A 56 34.32 -1.72 11.83
N LYS A 57 34.16 -2.77 11.00
CA LYS A 57 33.52 -2.65 9.69
C LYS A 57 32.03 -2.33 9.84
N GLN A 58 31.36 -2.95 10.81
CA GLN A 58 29.96 -2.68 11.14
C GLN A 58 29.74 -1.28 11.71
N LEU A 59 30.62 -0.82 12.61
CA LEU A 59 30.58 0.57 13.09
C LEU A 59 30.74 1.57 11.95
N HIS A 60 31.77 1.36 11.12
CA HIS A 60 32.00 2.20 9.96
C HIS A 60 30.79 2.16 9.03
N ALA A 61 30.13 1.00 8.89
CA ALA A 61 28.93 0.79 8.07
C ALA A 61 27.88 1.88 8.29
N LEU A 62 27.50 2.04 9.56
CA LEU A 62 26.43 2.91 10.00
C LEU A 62 26.86 4.38 10.09
N ILE A 63 28.07 4.64 10.57
CA ILE A 63 28.56 6.02 10.78
C ILE A 63 28.88 6.73 9.46
N ALA A 64 29.23 5.99 8.40
CA ALA A 64 29.64 6.57 7.13
C ALA A 64 28.48 6.89 6.17
N ASN A 65 27.22 6.91 6.64
CA ASN A 65 26.06 7.09 5.76
C ASN A 65 25.78 8.59 5.45
N ASP A 66 25.60 8.85 4.16
CA ASP A 66 25.17 10.05 3.41
C ASP A 66 25.88 11.42 3.43
N GLU A 67 26.39 12.01 4.52
CA GLU A 67 27.10 13.32 4.42
C GLU A 67 28.57 13.29 4.85
N TYR A 68 28.97 12.28 5.62
CA TYR A 68 30.27 12.21 6.29
C TYR A 68 31.24 11.21 5.64
N ARG A 69 30.87 10.69 4.46
CA ARG A 69 31.55 9.61 3.71
C ARG A 69 33.01 9.91 3.36
N THR A 70 33.40 11.19 3.32
CA THR A 70 34.77 11.65 3.03
C THR A 70 35.61 11.93 4.28
N LEU A 71 34.99 12.08 5.46
CA LEU A 71 35.63 12.57 6.68
C LEU A 71 36.01 11.45 7.68
N HIS A 72 35.27 10.33 7.69
CA HIS A 72 35.50 9.25 8.65
C HIS A 72 35.94 7.96 7.97
N ARG A 73 37.26 7.78 7.86
CA ARG A 73 37.85 6.49 7.51
C ARG A 73 37.70 5.51 8.67
N THR A 74 37.81 4.20 8.39
CA THR A 74 37.75 3.16 9.42
C THR A 74 38.75 3.39 10.55
N GLU A 75 39.90 4.03 10.27
CA GLU A 75 40.89 4.41 11.28
C GLU A 75 40.34 5.43 12.29
N HIS A 76 39.55 6.41 11.84
CA HIS A 76 38.95 7.43 12.72
C HIS A 76 37.91 6.79 13.66
N VAL A 77 37.12 5.83 13.16
CA VAL A 77 36.20 5.03 13.97
C VAL A 77 36.98 4.21 15.00
N ALA A 78 38.12 3.62 14.60
CA ALA A 78 38.97 2.88 15.52
C ALA A 78 39.60 3.77 16.60
N GLU A 79 39.97 5.00 16.27
CA GLU A 79 40.45 6.00 17.24
C GLU A 79 39.37 6.38 18.25
N ALA A 80 38.13 6.59 17.80
CA ALA A 80 36.98 6.86 18.68
C ALA A 80 36.71 5.69 19.65
N VAL A 81 36.74 4.45 19.16
CA VAL A 81 36.60 3.25 20.01
C VAL A 81 37.73 3.16 21.04
N ARG A 82 38.98 3.42 20.65
CA ARG A 82 40.12 3.40 21.59
C ARG A 82 40.00 4.48 22.68
N ASP A 83 39.54 5.68 22.31
CA ASP A 83 39.26 6.74 23.29
C ASP A 83 38.12 6.32 24.25
N LEU A 84 37.04 5.72 23.74
CA LEU A 84 35.94 5.20 24.58
C LEU A 84 36.36 4.05 25.50
N ILE A 85 37.28 3.19 25.06
CA ILE A 85 37.89 2.15 25.90
C ILE A 85 38.71 2.78 27.04
N LYS A 86 39.49 3.83 26.74
CA LYS A 86 40.25 4.57 27.78
C LYS A 86 39.32 5.16 28.85
N HIS A 87 38.14 5.62 28.43
CA HIS A 87 37.09 6.13 29.32
C HIS A 87 36.23 5.03 29.97
N LYS A 88 36.55 3.75 29.74
CA LYS A 88 35.83 2.58 30.28
C LYS A 88 34.35 2.54 29.88
N LEU A 89 33.99 3.13 28.73
CA LEU A 89 32.64 3.08 28.17
C LEU A 89 32.46 1.91 27.19
N VAL A 90 33.54 1.49 26.53
CA VAL A 90 33.57 0.39 25.56
C VAL A 90 34.63 -0.63 26.00
N GLU A 91 34.42 -1.91 25.68
CA GLU A 91 35.41 -2.97 25.91
C GLU A 91 35.50 -3.95 24.73
N GLU A 92 36.67 -4.56 24.55
CA GLU A 92 36.88 -5.65 23.58
C GLU A 92 36.26 -6.93 24.16
N ARG A 93 35.26 -7.50 23.46
CA ARG A 93 34.50 -8.68 23.89
C ARG A 93 35.02 -9.99 23.29
N GLY A 94 35.94 -9.90 22.33
CA GLY A 94 36.52 -11.05 21.64
C GLY A 94 36.86 -10.73 20.18
N ARG A 95 36.95 -11.78 19.37
CA ARG A 95 37.11 -11.67 17.92
C ARG A 95 36.08 -12.54 17.20
N THR A 96 35.72 -12.15 15.99
CA THR A 96 35.01 -13.06 15.07
C THR A 96 35.91 -14.28 14.88
N GLY A 97 35.33 -15.49 14.91
CA GLY A 97 36.15 -16.69 14.78
C GLY A 97 36.84 -16.74 13.42
N THR A 98 38.17 -16.84 13.38
CA THR A 98 38.84 -17.31 12.16
C THR A 98 38.65 -18.81 12.04
N ILE A 99 38.46 -19.27 10.81
CA ILE A 99 38.54 -20.68 10.42
C ILE A 99 39.90 -21.23 10.88
N GLY A 100 39.87 -22.00 11.95
CA GLY A 100 40.99 -22.81 12.44
C GLY A 100 40.46 -24.21 12.67
N THR A 101 41.14 -25.19 12.07
CA THR A 101 40.87 -26.63 12.18
C THR A 101 41.00 -27.11 13.63
N GLY A 102 39.97 -26.87 14.43
CA GLY A 102 39.83 -27.39 15.78
C GLY A 102 39.22 -28.78 15.75
N LYS A 103 40.06 -29.79 16.01
CA LYS A 103 39.70 -31.18 16.28
C LYS A 103 38.37 -31.28 17.07
N LEU A 104 37.44 -32.06 16.53
CA LEU A 104 36.18 -32.47 17.16
C LEU A 104 36.44 -32.88 18.62
N GLY A 105 35.92 -32.11 19.57
CA GLY A 105 35.77 -32.53 20.96
C GLY A 105 34.67 -33.58 21.05
N GLY A 106 35.05 -34.85 21.21
CA GLY A 106 34.17 -35.90 21.72
C GLY A 106 33.87 -35.68 23.20
N PRO A 107 32.83 -36.36 23.74
CA PRO A 107 32.14 -35.95 24.96
C PRO A 107 32.95 -36.22 26.23
N ALA A 108 32.57 -35.48 27.27
CA ALA A 108 33.13 -35.49 28.61
C ALA A 108 33.46 -36.89 29.15
N GLY A 109 34.73 -37.08 29.53
CA GLY A 109 35.23 -38.24 30.25
C GLY A 109 36.29 -37.79 31.26
N ASN A 110 35.90 -37.80 32.52
CA ASN A 110 36.70 -37.41 33.69
C ASN A 110 37.81 -38.45 33.95
N LYS A 111 39.10 -38.13 33.75
CA LYS A 111 40.23 -38.84 34.40
C LYS A 111 41.44 -37.91 34.60
N GLN A 112 41.92 -37.91 35.84
CA GLN A 112 43.16 -37.28 36.32
C GLN A 112 44.41 -38.05 35.85
N GLN A 113 45.53 -37.30 35.81
CA GLN A 113 46.96 -37.70 35.78
C GLN A 113 47.62 -38.09 34.44
N PRO A 114 48.97 -37.99 34.32
CA PRO A 114 49.92 -37.00 34.87
C PRO A 114 50.84 -36.40 33.79
N SER A 115 51.57 -35.35 34.18
CA SER A 115 52.49 -34.54 33.36
C SER A 115 53.78 -35.26 32.94
N THR A 116 54.10 -35.22 31.64
CA THR A 116 55.48 -35.34 31.09
C THR A 116 55.73 -34.23 30.06
N PRO A 117 56.99 -33.72 29.93
CA PRO A 117 57.27 -32.49 29.21
C PRO A 117 57.48 -32.74 27.71
N ALA A 118 56.68 -32.09 26.87
CA ALA A 118 56.85 -32.11 25.42
C ALA A 118 57.69 -30.91 24.94
N GLY A 119 58.67 -31.19 24.09
CA GLY A 119 59.59 -30.23 23.48
C GLY A 119 58.93 -29.19 22.56
N PRO A 120 59.74 -28.28 21.96
CA PRO A 120 59.25 -27.06 21.34
C PRO A 120 58.45 -27.37 20.07
N LYS A 121 57.14 -27.14 20.12
CA LYS A 121 56.27 -27.16 18.94
C LYS A 121 56.56 -25.93 18.07
N LYS A 122 57.00 -26.17 16.83
CA LYS A 122 56.98 -25.18 15.74
C LYS A 122 55.54 -24.65 15.54
N PRO A 123 55.34 -23.33 15.36
CA PRO A 123 54.02 -22.79 15.04
C PRO A 123 53.67 -23.15 13.59
N GLY A 124 52.58 -23.89 13.42
CA GLY A 124 52.00 -24.19 12.12
C GLY A 124 51.10 -23.06 11.63
N GLY A 125 51.41 -22.55 10.44
CA GLY A 125 50.45 -22.24 9.35
C GLY A 125 49.31 -21.25 9.57
N ALA A 126 49.57 -20.01 9.14
CA ALA A 126 48.68 -19.04 8.49
C ALA A 126 47.15 -19.29 8.51
N GLY A 127 46.47 -18.75 9.52
CA GLY A 127 45.10 -18.26 9.43
C GLY A 127 45.08 -16.83 9.95
N GLY A 128 44.60 -15.87 9.17
CA GLY A 128 44.57 -14.46 9.58
C GLY A 128 43.79 -14.22 10.89
N PRO A 129 44.09 -13.19 11.67
CA PRO A 129 43.34 -12.91 12.89
C PRO A 129 41.91 -12.43 12.55
N GLY A 130 40.88 -13.07 13.11
CA GLY A 130 39.49 -12.59 12.99
C GLY A 130 39.29 -11.17 13.55
N GLU A 131 38.19 -10.53 13.16
CA GLU A 131 37.91 -9.13 13.47
C GLU A 131 37.59 -8.93 14.95
N LYS A 132 38.13 -7.87 15.57
CA LYS A 132 37.80 -7.53 16.95
C LYS A 132 36.33 -7.15 17.10
N ILE A 133 35.73 -7.63 18.17
CA ILE A 133 34.35 -7.35 18.57
C ILE A 133 34.39 -6.43 19.79
N PHE A 134 33.61 -5.35 19.75
CA PHE A 134 33.50 -4.37 20.81
C PHE A 134 32.07 -4.35 21.35
N GLY A 135 31.91 -4.06 22.64
CA GLY A 135 30.60 -3.87 23.27
C GLY A 135 30.65 -2.81 24.37
N LEU A 136 29.49 -2.44 24.90
CA LEU A 136 29.38 -1.45 25.97
C LEU A 136 29.68 -2.05 27.34
N THR A 137 30.26 -1.22 28.21
CA THR A 137 30.30 -1.44 29.66
C THR A 137 29.02 -0.89 30.31
N ALA A 138 28.88 -1.00 31.63
CA ALA A 138 27.74 -0.42 32.36
C ALA A 138 27.62 1.10 32.19
N ALA A 139 28.74 1.80 32.35
CA ALA A 139 28.80 3.23 32.12
C ALA A 139 28.57 3.56 30.63
N GLY A 140 29.03 2.70 29.73
CA GLY A 140 28.77 2.83 28.29
C GLY A 140 27.31 2.75 27.91
N LEU A 141 26.52 1.87 28.55
CA LEU A 141 25.07 1.78 28.30
C LEU A 141 24.35 3.06 28.68
N LEU A 142 24.69 3.66 29.82
CA LEU A 142 24.12 4.95 30.24
C LEU A 142 24.49 6.06 29.25
N ALA A 143 25.75 6.12 28.83
CA ALA A 143 26.22 7.11 27.86
C ALA A 143 25.59 6.89 26.46
N ALA A 144 25.34 5.65 26.07
CA ALA A 144 24.64 5.33 24.83
C ALA A 144 23.15 5.73 24.89
N ALA A 145 22.49 5.53 26.04
CA ALA A 145 21.11 5.99 26.24
C ALA A 145 21.00 7.51 26.04
N GLU A 146 21.92 8.27 26.66
CA GLU A 146 22.00 9.73 26.48
C GLU A 146 22.25 10.13 25.02
N ALA A 147 23.16 9.44 24.32
CA ALA A 147 23.47 9.71 22.92
C ALA A 147 22.29 9.45 21.96
N LEU A 148 21.36 8.58 22.34
CA LEU A 148 20.20 8.18 21.53
C LEU A 148 18.93 8.98 21.86
N GLY A 149 18.99 9.88 22.84
CA GLY A 149 18.00 10.95 23.02
C GLY A 149 16.66 10.58 23.66
N ASP A 150 16.42 9.31 24.02
CA ASP A 150 15.12 8.83 24.51
C ASP A 150 15.23 8.04 25.83
N ASP A 151 14.15 8.04 26.64
CA ASP A 151 13.93 7.16 27.82
C ASP A 151 13.73 5.67 27.43
N ARG A 152 14.31 5.25 26.30
CA ARG A 152 14.12 3.93 25.72
C ARG A 152 14.80 2.86 26.58
N GLU A 153 14.11 1.74 26.76
CA GLU A 153 14.65 0.59 27.47
C GLU A 153 15.79 -0.03 26.65
N MET A 154 17.02 0.27 27.04
CA MET A 154 18.23 -0.15 26.32
C MET A 154 18.53 -1.66 26.45
N GLY A 155 17.69 -2.47 27.07
CA GLY A 155 17.98 -3.90 27.26
C GLY A 155 19.24 -4.16 28.10
N GLY A 156 19.76 -5.39 28.04
CA GLY A 156 20.89 -5.83 28.85
C GLY A 156 22.25 -5.68 28.15
N TYR A 157 23.27 -6.31 28.74
CA TYR A 157 24.50 -6.63 28.02
C TYR A 157 24.26 -7.91 27.21
N ALA A 158 24.87 -8.01 26.04
CA ALA A 158 24.97 -9.27 25.30
C ALA A 158 25.68 -10.32 26.17
N ARG A 159 24.92 -11.17 26.88
CA ARG A 159 25.43 -12.28 27.69
C ARG A 159 25.81 -13.44 26.76
N GLY A 160 27.07 -13.89 26.81
CA GLY A 160 27.49 -15.15 26.15
C GLY A 160 28.25 -15.03 24.83
N THR A 161 29.13 -14.03 24.67
CA THR A 161 30.08 -13.94 23.53
C THR A 161 31.14 -15.06 23.48
N GLY A 162 31.03 -16.08 24.35
CA GLY A 162 31.83 -17.30 24.29
C GLY A 162 31.14 -18.41 23.48
N SER A 163 31.66 -18.67 22.28
CA SER A 163 31.44 -19.85 21.41
C SER A 163 30.17 -19.93 20.53
N THR A 164 29.00 -19.37 20.87
CA THR A 164 27.78 -19.54 20.02
C THR A 164 26.97 -18.27 19.72
N GLY A 165 27.06 -17.22 20.55
CA GLY A 165 26.22 -16.01 20.43
C GLY A 165 26.70 -14.96 19.43
N ALA A 166 28.02 -14.83 19.24
CA ALA A 166 28.59 -13.82 18.33
C ALA A 166 28.10 -13.99 16.87
N PRO A 167 28.06 -15.19 16.27
CA PRO A 167 27.61 -15.34 14.90
C PRO A 167 26.13 -14.92 14.70
N HIS A 168 25.25 -15.18 15.67
CA HIS A 168 23.84 -14.76 15.58
C HIS A 168 23.71 -13.24 15.65
N ALA A 169 24.34 -12.61 16.65
CA ALA A 169 24.38 -11.15 16.78
C ALA A 169 24.97 -10.46 15.54
N MET A 170 26.03 -11.03 14.94
CA MET A 170 26.60 -10.48 13.71
C MET A 170 25.61 -10.52 12.54
N LEU A 171 24.78 -11.55 12.41
CA LEU A 171 23.74 -11.60 11.38
C LEU A 171 22.67 -10.53 11.63
N VAL A 172 22.20 -10.39 12.87
CA VAL A 172 21.23 -9.34 13.23
C VAL A 172 21.79 -7.95 12.90
N ASN A 173 23.08 -7.70 13.20
CA ASN A 173 23.75 -6.46 12.82
C ASN A 173 23.76 -6.25 11.30
N GLU A 174 24.09 -7.25 10.50
CA GLU A 174 24.08 -7.11 9.03
C GLU A 174 22.67 -6.78 8.50
N ILE A 175 21.63 -7.36 9.10
CA ILE A 175 20.24 -7.06 8.75
C ILE A 175 19.91 -5.60 9.09
N ILE A 176 20.29 -5.12 10.27
CA ILE A 176 20.07 -3.72 10.68
C ILE A 176 20.85 -2.77 9.77
N ILE A 177 22.11 -3.09 9.45
CA ILE A 177 22.94 -2.29 8.54
C ILE A 177 22.30 -2.19 7.15
N ALA A 178 21.78 -3.29 6.62
CA ALA A 178 21.03 -3.30 5.37
C ALA A 178 19.79 -2.40 5.44
N GLY A 179 19.06 -2.44 6.55
CA GLY A 179 17.90 -1.57 6.78
C GLY A 179 18.28 -0.08 6.87
N VAL A 180 19.29 0.27 7.65
CA VAL A 180 19.68 1.66 7.92
C VAL A 180 20.40 2.31 6.75
N THR A 181 21.20 1.53 6.01
CA THR A 181 22.12 2.10 5.00
C THR A 181 21.77 1.76 3.57
N GLY A 182 20.89 0.79 3.32
CA GLY A 182 20.74 0.23 1.98
C GLY A 182 22.04 -0.40 1.47
N THR A 183 22.98 -0.75 2.36
CA THR A 183 24.26 -1.40 2.05
C THR A 183 24.57 -2.48 3.06
N THR A 184 25.60 -3.29 2.80
CA THR A 184 26.03 -4.35 3.72
C THR A 184 27.53 -4.23 4.00
N THR A 185 28.02 -4.84 5.09
CA THR A 185 29.47 -4.84 5.35
C THR A 185 30.22 -5.84 4.48
N HIS A 186 29.50 -6.75 3.82
CA HIS A 186 30.02 -7.77 2.94
C HIS A 186 29.93 -7.35 1.47
N GLY A 187 31.07 -7.04 0.85
CA GLY A 187 31.16 -6.75 -0.58
C GLY A 187 32.37 -7.41 -1.22
N ALA A 188 32.12 -8.35 -2.13
CA ALA A 188 33.07 -9.13 -2.95
C ALA A 188 33.94 -10.20 -2.24
N PRO A 189 34.22 -11.35 -2.92
CA PRO A 189 35.17 -12.37 -2.46
C PRO A 189 36.59 -11.79 -2.27
N PRO A 190 37.48 -12.50 -1.55
CA PRO A 190 38.82 -11.99 -1.23
C PRO A 190 39.56 -11.60 -2.51
N ARG A 191 40.09 -10.37 -2.55
CA ARG A 191 41.16 -10.00 -3.47
C ARG A 191 42.48 -10.50 -2.88
N ASP A 192 43.34 -11.04 -3.74
CA ASP A 192 44.72 -11.41 -3.41
C ASP A 192 45.65 -10.19 -3.21
N ASP A 193 45.12 -8.99 -2.92
CA ASP A 193 45.92 -7.80 -2.64
C ASP A 193 45.66 -7.26 -1.22
N ASP A 194 46.77 -6.97 -0.53
CA ASP A 194 46.81 -6.58 0.88
C ASP A 194 46.54 -5.09 1.14
N ARG A 195 45.92 -4.32 0.22
CA ARG A 195 45.92 -2.84 0.38
C ARG A 195 44.61 -2.09 0.21
N GLN A 196 43.47 -2.75 -0.06
CA GLN A 196 42.18 -2.06 -0.01
C GLN A 196 41.12 -2.89 0.72
N ALA A 197 40.51 -2.29 1.76
CA ALA A 197 39.28 -2.83 2.33
C ALA A 197 38.25 -3.00 1.20
N PRO A 198 37.54 -4.13 1.12
CA PRO A 198 36.56 -4.37 0.07
C PRO A 198 35.53 -3.24 0.01
N PRO A 199 35.12 -2.79 -1.19
CA PRO A 199 34.04 -1.84 -1.32
C PRO A 199 32.73 -2.49 -0.83
N ARG A 200 31.98 -1.78 0.00
CA ARG A 200 30.64 -2.22 0.41
C ARG A 200 29.75 -2.39 -0.80
N ARG A 201 28.88 -3.40 -0.78
CA ARG A 201 27.86 -3.58 -1.80
C ARG A 201 26.66 -2.68 -1.48
N ALA A 202 26.39 -1.71 -2.35
CA ALA A 202 25.12 -1.01 -2.34
C ALA A 202 24.00 -1.96 -2.77
N LEU A 203 22.87 -1.91 -2.07
CA LEU A 203 21.67 -2.66 -2.42
C LEU A 203 20.91 -1.88 -3.51
N PRO A 204 20.17 -2.57 -4.39
CA PRO A 204 19.44 -1.92 -5.48
C PRO A 204 18.37 -0.94 -4.98
N GLU A 205 17.75 -1.26 -3.84
CA GLU A 205 16.82 -0.38 -3.16
C GLU A 205 17.51 0.24 -1.93
N GLY A 206 17.23 1.52 -1.70
CA GLY A 206 17.83 2.33 -0.65
C GLY A 206 17.46 1.91 0.79
N PRO A 207 17.88 2.70 1.79
CA PRO A 207 17.58 2.42 3.20
C PRO A 207 16.08 2.50 3.51
N LEU A 208 15.69 1.84 4.60
CA LEU A 208 14.39 2.05 5.24
C LEU A 208 14.27 3.49 5.77
N PRO A 209 13.06 4.04 5.84
CA PRO A 209 12.83 5.29 6.57
C PRO A 209 13.15 5.10 8.07
N GLY A 210 13.53 6.16 8.77
CA GLY A 210 13.71 6.14 10.24
C GLY A 210 15.13 5.94 10.77
N GLY A 211 16.15 5.74 9.92
CA GLY A 211 17.55 5.75 10.36
C GLY A 211 17.91 4.67 11.41
N LEU A 212 18.96 4.92 12.19
CA LEU A 212 19.44 3.99 13.23
C LEU A 212 18.61 4.07 14.52
N ASP A 213 18.10 5.26 14.83
CA ASP A 213 17.31 5.60 15.99
C ASP A 213 15.96 4.87 16.02
N ALA A 214 15.39 4.54 14.86
CA ALA A 214 14.21 3.68 14.75
C ALA A 214 14.42 2.24 15.24
N TRP A 215 15.68 1.77 15.38
CA TRP A 215 16.00 0.39 15.74
C TRP A 215 16.34 0.21 17.21
N ALA A 216 15.94 -0.92 17.77
CA ALA A 216 16.39 -1.40 19.07
C ALA A 216 16.55 -2.92 19.09
N THR A 217 17.47 -3.42 19.91
CA THR A 217 17.67 -4.85 20.16
C THR A 217 17.51 -5.16 21.65
N GLU A 218 17.29 -6.42 21.99
CA GLU A 218 17.11 -6.90 23.38
C GLU A 218 15.91 -6.26 24.10
N VAL A 219 14.89 -5.82 23.37
CA VAL A 219 13.67 -5.22 23.96
C VAL A 219 12.77 -6.30 24.53
N ALA A 220 12.55 -6.27 25.84
CA ALA A 220 11.79 -7.28 26.56
C ALA A 220 10.29 -7.00 26.56
N HIS A 221 9.50 -7.95 26.06
CA HIS A 221 8.05 -7.86 26.03
C HIS A 221 7.45 -8.86 27.00
N THR A 222 7.13 -8.36 28.20
CA THR A 222 6.69 -9.21 29.32
C THR A 222 5.25 -9.68 29.14
N ILE A 223 5.08 -11.01 29.15
CA ILE A 223 3.79 -11.71 29.14
C ILE A 223 3.42 -11.99 30.61
N VAL A 224 2.14 -12.32 30.89
CA VAL A 224 1.72 -12.73 32.23
C VAL A 224 2.55 -13.92 32.73
N GLY A 225 3.05 -13.82 33.96
CA GLY A 225 3.92 -14.84 34.57
C GLY A 225 5.43 -14.56 34.37
N LYS A 226 6.23 -15.63 34.21
CA LYS A 226 7.70 -15.56 33.97
C LYS A 226 8.07 -15.65 32.49
N HIS A 227 7.12 -15.40 31.59
CA HIS A 227 7.35 -15.52 30.15
C HIS A 227 7.61 -14.13 29.56
N THR A 228 8.67 -14.01 28.75
CA THR A 228 9.04 -12.79 28.05
C THR A 228 9.34 -13.17 26.61
N VAL A 229 8.87 -12.38 25.65
CA VAL A 229 9.34 -12.46 24.27
C VAL A 229 10.35 -11.34 24.03
N ILE A 230 11.51 -11.70 23.48
CA ILE A 230 12.59 -10.78 23.15
C ILE A 230 12.87 -10.97 21.66
N PRO A 231 12.36 -10.09 20.78
CA PRO A 231 12.78 -10.06 19.38
C PRO A 231 14.29 -9.85 19.27
N ASP A 232 14.87 -10.37 18.19
CA ASP A 232 16.26 -10.08 17.85
C ASP A 232 16.43 -8.57 17.54
N ALA A 233 15.45 -7.96 16.88
CA ALA A 233 15.35 -6.51 16.74
C ALA A 233 13.89 -6.03 16.62
N VAL A 234 13.66 -4.78 17.00
CA VAL A 234 12.43 -4.05 16.69
C VAL A 234 12.78 -2.80 15.88
N VAL A 235 11.92 -2.43 14.95
CA VAL A 235 12.06 -1.19 14.18
C VAL A 235 10.73 -0.43 14.15
N ARG A 236 10.77 0.85 14.51
CA ARG A 236 9.62 1.76 14.40
C ARG A 236 9.58 2.33 12.98
N LEU A 237 8.52 2.05 12.23
CA LEU A 237 8.38 2.48 10.83
C LEU A 237 6.97 3.03 10.56
N PRO A 238 6.51 4.06 11.30
CA PRO A 238 5.18 4.63 11.10
C PRO A 238 4.96 5.12 9.67
N GLU A 239 6.01 5.49 8.94
CA GLU A 239 5.99 5.91 7.55
C GLU A 239 5.49 4.81 6.59
N LEU A 240 5.64 3.54 6.97
CA LEU A 240 5.09 2.40 6.22
C LEU A 240 3.69 2.00 6.70
N GLY A 241 3.06 2.80 7.55
CA GLY A 241 1.75 2.50 8.12
C GLY A 241 1.80 1.40 9.18
N TYR A 242 2.94 1.25 9.90
CA TYR A 242 3.09 0.34 11.04
C TYR A 242 3.81 1.00 12.21
N PRO A 243 3.28 0.96 13.45
CA PRO A 243 3.96 1.60 14.58
C PRO A 243 5.28 0.90 14.92
N VAL A 244 5.36 -0.41 14.70
CA VAL A 244 6.54 -1.23 14.94
C VAL A 244 6.50 -2.50 14.09
N LEU A 245 7.67 -2.95 13.64
CA LEU A 245 7.91 -4.29 13.09
C LEU A 245 8.86 -5.05 14.02
N PHE A 246 8.60 -6.33 14.19
CA PHE A 246 9.44 -7.25 14.96
C PHE A 246 10.29 -8.08 14.00
N LEU A 247 11.55 -8.30 14.35
CA LEU A 247 12.49 -9.04 13.52
C LEU A 247 13.11 -10.21 14.29
N GLU A 248 13.16 -11.35 13.60
CA GLU A 248 13.74 -12.60 14.07
C GLU A 248 14.70 -13.14 13.01
N ALA A 249 15.94 -13.41 13.39
CA ALA A 249 16.90 -14.09 12.55
C ALA A 249 16.89 -15.59 12.86
N ASP A 250 16.96 -16.43 11.83
CA ASP A 250 17.10 -17.88 12.02
C ASP A 250 18.31 -18.41 11.27
N ARG A 251 19.35 -18.78 12.03
CA ARG A 251 20.59 -19.37 11.51
C ARG A 251 20.54 -20.89 11.38
N GLY A 252 19.42 -21.52 11.72
CA GLY A 252 19.32 -22.98 11.77
C GLY A 252 20.12 -23.65 12.88
N THR A 253 20.62 -22.86 13.84
CA THR A 253 21.24 -23.37 15.07
C THR A 253 20.19 -24.08 15.94
N MET A 254 18.96 -23.56 15.94
CA MET A 254 17.78 -24.22 16.48
C MET A 254 17.27 -25.25 15.47
N THR A 255 17.68 -26.51 15.63
CA THR A 255 17.34 -27.59 14.70
C THR A 255 15.83 -27.87 14.64
N ASN A 256 15.14 -27.77 15.77
CA ASN A 256 13.68 -27.93 15.83
C ASN A 256 12.95 -26.65 15.39
N ILE A 257 12.25 -26.73 14.24
CA ILE A 257 11.46 -25.63 13.71
C ILE A 257 10.28 -25.25 14.62
N GLY A 258 9.77 -26.21 15.40
CA GLY A 258 8.71 -25.97 16.38
C GLY A 258 9.13 -25.00 17.48
N THR A 259 10.41 -24.98 17.86
CA THR A 259 10.90 -24.00 18.85
C THR A 259 10.97 -22.59 18.28
N VAL A 260 11.29 -22.45 16.98
CA VAL A 260 11.24 -21.16 16.28
C VAL A 260 9.77 -20.72 16.12
N ALA A 261 8.88 -21.63 15.73
CA ALA A 261 7.44 -21.39 15.60
C ALA A 261 6.79 -20.97 16.93
N ALA A 262 7.21 -21.55 18.06
CA ALA A 262 6.70 -21.21 19.39
C ALA A 262 6.97 -19.75 19.78
N LYS A 263 7.92 -19.05 19.13
CA LYS A 263 8.07 -17.59 19.32
C LYS A 263 6.80 -16.85 18.91
N LEU A 264 6.11 -17.28 17.85
CA LEU A 264 4.84 -16.67 17.42
C LEU A 264 3.71 -16.90 18.41
N ASP A 265 3.69 -18.00 19.18
CA ASP A 265 2.73 -18.17 20.28
C ASP A 265 2.94 -17.09 21.35
N ASN A 266 4.20 -16.76 21.66
CA ASN A 266 4.53 -15.73 22.63
C ASN A 266 4.19 -14.31 22.11
N TYR A 267 4.48 -14.03 20.84
CA TYR A 267 4.03 -12.78 20.19
C TYR A 267 2.51 -12.66 20.22
N HIS A 268 1.79 -13.72 19.85
CA HIS A 268 0.32 -13.74 19.89
C HIS A 268 -0.21 -13.39 21.28
N ARG A 269 0.35 -13.99 22.33
CA ARG A 269 -0.03 -13.73 23.73
C ARG A 269 0.27 -12.28 24.14
N TRP A 270 1.43 -11.75 23.75
CA TRP A 270 1.79 -10.37 24.08
C TRP A 270 0.95 -9.35 23.32
N PHE A 271 0.74 -9.54 22.01
CA PHE A 271 -0.12 -8.69 21.18
C PHE A 271 -1.58 -8.71 21.63
N GLY A 272 -2.06 -9.81 22.20
CA GLY A 272 -3.40 -9.92 22.78
C GLY A 272 -3.55 -9.31 24.18
N LYS A 273 -2.48 -8.80 24.80
CA LYS A 273 -2.55 -8.22 26.14
C LYS A 273 -3.23 -6.85 26.07
N LEU A 274 -4.31 -6.71 26.83
CA LEU A 274 -5.06 -5.46 26.98
C LEU A 274 -4.60 -4.71 28.24
N VAL A 275 -4.61 -3.39 28.16
CA VAL A 275 -4.40 -2.46 29.27
C VAL A 275 -5.53 -1.43 29.29
N LYS A 276 -5.90 -1.00 30.49
CA LYS A 276 -6.94 0.01 30.68
C LYS A 276 -6.35 1.40 30.47
N GLU A 277 -6.91 2.15 29.53
CA GLU A 277 -6.60 3.56 29.29
C GLU A 277 -7.90 4.36 29.41
N GLY A 278 -8.08 5.04 30.56
CA GLY A 278 -9.33 5.71 30.89
C GLY A 278 -10.50 4.71 31.00
N TYR A 279 -11.50 4.86 30.13
CA TYR A 279 -12.68 4.00 30.06
C TYR A 279 -12.57 2.87 29.02
N TYR A 280 -11.49 2.83 28.24
CA TYR A 280 -11.32 1.86 27.16
C TYR A 280 -10.20 0.86 27.47
N GLU A 281 -10.32 -0.34 26.92
CA GLU A 281 -9.23 -1.31 26.88
C GLU A 281 -8.51 -1.21 25.54
N ARG A 282 -7.18 -1.15 25.58
CA ARG A 282 -6.33 -1.11 24.39
C ARG A 282 -5.21 -2.14 24.47
N PRO A 283 -4.76 -2.71 23.34
CA PRO A 283 -3.59 -3.55 23.28
C PRO A 283 -2.37 -2.82 23.79
N LEU A 284 -1.60 -3.49 24.64
CA LEU A 284 -0.38 -2.94 25.23
C LEU A 284 0.59 -2.43 24.16
N PHE A 285 0.70 -3.11 23.02
CA PHE A 285 1.64 -2.73 21.98
C PHE A 285 1.32 -1.35 21.35
N GLU A 286 0.05 -0.95 21.27
CA GLU A 286 -0.32 0.38 20.79
C GLU A 286 0.06 1.48 21.78
N ILE A 287 0.06 1.16 23.09
CA ILE A 287 0.54 2.08 24.12
C ILE A 287 2.06 2.15 24.09
N THR A 288 2.73 1.01 23.93
CA THR A 288 4.21 0.92 23.90
C THR A 288 4.81 1.62 22.68
N TYR A 289 4.20 1.47 21.50
CA TYR A 289 4.79 1.91 20.23
C TYR A 289 3.98 3.01 19.51
N GLY A 290 2.88 3.45 20.11
CA GLY A 290 1.92 4.35 19.46
C GLY A 290 0.89 3.60 18.62
N SER A 291 -0.22 4.27 18.34
CA SER A 291 -1.24 3.79 17.39
C SER A 291 -1.28 4.70 16.17
N LEU A 292 -1.56 4.11 15.01
CA LEU A 292 -1.68 4.83 13.75
C LEU A 292 -3.07 5.41 13.52
N THR A 293 -4.06 4.93 14.28
CA THR A 293 -5.46 5.33 14.11
C THR A 293 -6.11 5.49 15.48
N THR A 294 -6.48 6.71 15.83
CA THR A 294 -7.59 6.95 16.75
C THR A 294 -8.88 6.79 15.95
N PRO A 295 -9.69 5.73 16.19
CA PRO A 295 -10.96 5.60 15.49
C PRO A 295 -11.92 6.71 15.91
N GLU A 296 -12.54 7.36 14.93
CA GLU A 296 -13.52 8.44 15.11
C GLU A 296 -14.80 7.97 15.83
N TYR A 297 -15.12 6.67 15.73
CA TYR A 297 -16.32 6.03 16.32
C TYR A 297 -15.96 4.80 17.16
N GLY A 298 -15.30 5.02 18.30
CA GLY A 298 -15.07 3.99 19.31
C GLY A 298 -14.00 2.94 18.96
N TYR A 299 -13.40 2.35 19.98
CA TYR A 299 -12.32 1.38 19.83
C TYR A 299 -12.85 -0.05 19.70
N LEU A 300 -12.71 -0.66 18.51
CA LEU A 300 -13.01 -2.08 18.29
C LEU A 300 -11.71 -2.88 18.22
N HIS A 301 -11.48 -3.73 19.22
CA HIS A 301 -10.29 -4.58 19.31
C HIS A 301 -10.14 -5.54 18.11
N SER A 302 -11.23 -5.91 17.44
CA SER A 302 -11.22 -6.79 16.26
C SER A 302 -10.52 -6.19 15.05
N ASP A 303 -10.47 -4.86 14.96
CA ASP A 303 -10.03 -4.14 13.76
C ASP A 303 -8.55 -3.75 13.84
N VAL A 304 -7.91 -4.04 14.97
CA VAL A 304 -6.51 -3.69 15.23
C VAL A 304 -5.61 -4.67 14.50
N VAL A 305 -4.85 -4.16 13.53
CA VAL A 305 -3.81 -4.92 12.86
C VAL A 305 -2.66 -5.14 13.83
N ARG A 306 -2.34 -6.41 14.11
CA ARG A 306 -1.21 -6.74 14.98
C ARG A 306 0.12 -6.39 14.33
N PRO A 307 1.17 -6.07 15.11
CA PRO A 307 2.48 -5.79 14.57
C PRO A 307 3.01 -6.94 13.69
N PRO A 308 3.59 -6.63 12.53
CA PRO A 308 4.24 -7.62 11.68
C PRO A 308 5.46 -8.24 12.34
N VAL A 309 5.70 -9.52 12.05
CA VAL A 309 6.89 -10.25 12.47
C VAL A 309 7.64 -10.75 11.23
N LEU A 310 8.85 -10.24 11.05
CA LEU A 310 9.76 -10.49 9.94
C LEU A 310 10.75 -11.59 10.34
N PHE A 311 10.77 -12.70 9.61
CA PHE A 311 11.74 -13.77 9.78
C PHE A 311 12.78 -13.75 8.67
N VAL A 312 14.06 -13.61 9.03
CA VAL A 312 15.19 -13.66 8.09
C VAL A 312 15.92 -14.98 8.27
N PHE A 313 15.77 -15.88 7.29
CA PHE A 313 16.40 -17.20 7.30
C PHE A 313 17.81 -17.12 6.69
N ASP A 314 18.81 -17.50 7.46
CA ASP A 314 20.20 -17.64 7.03
C ASP A 314 20.51 -19.11 6.72
N ARG A 315 21.32 -19.35 5.68
CA ARG A 315 21.78 -20.71 5.38
C ARG A 315 22.57 -21.30 6.54
N GLY A 316 23.11 -20.44 7.41
CA GLY A 316 23.92 -20.82 8.55
C GLY A 316 25.23 -21.46 8.10
N LEU A 317 26.15 -21.62 9.03
CA LEU A 317 27.39 -22.37 8.77
C LEU A 317 27.47 -23.60 9.70
N LYS A 318 27.95 -24.71 9.15
CA LYS A 318 28.37 -25.90 9.88
C LYS A 318 29.84 -26.15 9.54
N GLY A 319 30.74 -25.61 10.34
CA GLY A 319 32.15 -25.47 9.96
C GLY A 319 32.28 -24.42 8.83
N SER A 320 32.96 -24.78 7.74
CA SER A 320 33.13 -23.90 6.56
C SER A 320 32.02 -24.03 5.51
N ARG A 321 31.07 -24.95 5.69
CA ARG A 321 30.01 -25.22 4.70
C ARG A 321 28.68 -24.62 5.14
N PRO A 322 27.83 -24.17 4.20
CA PRO A 322 26.44 -23.82 4.50
C PRO A 322 25.73 -24.99 5.21
N ARG A 323 25.00 -24.68 6.28
CA ARG A 323 24.19 -25.69 6.99
C ARG A 323 23.02 -26.15 6.13
N PHE A 324 22.38 -25.22 5.43
CA PHE A 324 21.32 -25.50 4.48
C PHE A 324 21.78 -25.25 3.05
N THR A 325 21.41 -26.17 2.16
CA THR A 325 21.31 -25.85 0.73
C THR A 325 20.17 -24.86 0.52
N GLU A 326 20.11 -24.21 -0.62
CA GLU A 326 19.00 -23.31 -0.97
C GLU A 326 17.64 -24.01 -0.85
N LYS A 327 17.50 -25.21 -1.45
CA LYS A 327 16.30 -26.04 -1.33
C LYS A 327 15.98 -26.38 0.14
N GLY A 328 17.00 -26.68 0.95
CA GLY A 328 16.82 -26.98 2.36
C GLY A 328 16.35 -25.77 3.18
N LEU A 329 16.79 -24.56 2.81
CA LEU A 329 16.37 -23.32 3.44
C LEU A 329 14.89 -23.02 3.14
N TYR A 330 14.47 -23.15 1.88
CA TYR A 330 13.06 -22.99 1.51
C TYR A 330 12.16 -24.06 2.15
N ALA A 331 12.59 -25.33 2.20
CA ALA A 331 11.85 -26.38 2.90
C ALA A 331 11.68 -26.06 4.40
N ARG A 332 12.68 -25.39 5.01
CA ARG A 332 12.58 -24.92 6.39
C ARG A 332 11.61 -23.74 6.55
N MET A 333 11.58 -22.81 5.60
CA MET A 333 10.57 -21.75 5.54
C MET A 333 9.16 -22.31 5.38
N ASP A 334 8.98 -23.34 4.55
CA ASP A 334 7.68 -24.01 4.38
C ASP A 334 7.25 -24.72 5.67
N ALA A 335 8.17 -25.44 6.32
CA ALA A 335 7.92 -26.09 7.60
C ALA A 335 7.56 -25.08 8.71
N PHE A 336 8.23 -23.91 8.73
CA PHE A 336 7.87 -22.81 9.62
C PHE A 336 6.48 -22.27 9.33
N GLY A 337 6.15 -22.01 8.06
CA GLY A 337 4.83 -21.57 7.65
C GLY A 337 3.73 -22.53 8.09
N ALA A 338 3.92 -23.83 7.84
CA ALA A 338 3.00 -24.87 8.25
C ALA A 338 2.82 -24.93 9.78
N ALA A 339 3.91 -24.86 10.55
CA ALA A 339 3.87 -24.92 12.01
C ALA A 339 3.21 -23.68 12.65
N THR A 340 3.21 -22.55 11.94
CA THR A 340 2.72 -21.26 12.45
C THR A 340 1.37 -20.85 11.86
N ARG A 341 0.78 -21.72 11.04
CA ARG A 341 -0.43 -21.46 10.24
C ARG A 341 -1.58 -20.83 11.03
N GLN A 342 -1.81 -21.26 12.26
CA GLN A 342 -2.86 -20.73 13.13
C GLN A 342 -2.76 -19.21 13.39
N HIS A 343 -1.56 -18.65 13.34
CA HIS A 343 -1.28 -17.25 13.68
C HIS A 343 -1.47 -16.27 12.53
N TRP A 344 -1.19 -16.69 11.30
CA TRP A 344 -1.21 -15.82 10.12
C TRP A 344 -2.31 -16.16 9.13
N GLN A 345 -2.87 -17.38 9.15
CA GLN A 345 -3.87 -17.78 8.18
C GLN A 345 -5.15 -16.97 8.36
N GLY A 346 -5.45 -16.13 7.36
CA GLY A 346 -6.69 -15.38 7.28
C GLY A 346 -7.91 -16.25 6.97
N ARG A 347 -9.09 -15.65 7.04
CA ARG A 347 -10.34 -16.24 6.58
C ARG A 347 -10.66 -15.69 5.19
N TYR A 348 -11.05 -16.55 4.26
CA TYR A 348 -11.50 -16.10 2.95
C TYR A 348 -12.94 -15.64 3.04
N HIS A 349 -13.19 -14.48 2.47
CA HIS A 349 -14.51 -13.90 2.24
C HIS A 349 -14.73 -13.76 0.74
N GLU A 350 -15.99 -13.64 0.34
CA GLU A 350 -16.35 -13.37 -1.05
C GLU A 350 -17.32 -12.19 -1.09
N GLU A 351 -16.95 -11.17 -1.86
CA GLU A 351 -17.75 -9.95 -2.03
C GLU A 351 -17.57 -9.50 -3.48
N GLU A 352 -18.65 -9.18 -4.18
CA GLU A 352 -18.60 -8.80 -5.60
C GLU A 352 -17.89 -9.85 -6.50
N GLY A 353 -18.00 -11.14 -6.16
CA GLY A 353 -17.31 -12.24 -6.84
C GLY A 353 -15.77 -12.17 -6.73
N VAL A 354 -15.24 -11.36 -5.81
CA VAL A 354 -13.81 -11.32 -5.46
C VAL A 354 -13.65 -12.11 -4.17
N LYS A 355 -12.85 -13.18 -4.22
CA LYS A 355 -12.40 -13.86 -3.01
C LYS A 355 -11.22 -13.10 -2.43
N TYR A 356 -11.31 -12.69 -1.17
CA TYR A 356 -10.24 -11.98 -0.48
C TYR A 356 -10.02 -12.55 0.92
N PRO A 357 -8.77 -12.62 1.40
CA PRO A 357 -8.50 -12.99 2.79
C PRO A 357 -8.71 -11.79 3.73
N SER A 358 -9.42 -11.96 4.84
CA SER A 358 -9.30 -11.08 6.01
C SER A 358 -8.32 -11.69 7.01
N TYR A 359 -7.50 -10.83 7.59
CA TYR A 359 -6.46 -11.19 8.56
C TYR A 359 -6.82 -10.69 9.97
N ASP A 360 -8.11 -10.56 10.27
CA ASP A 360 -8.58 -9.98 11.54
C ASP A 360 -8.09 -10.84 12.72
N GLY A 361 -7.42 -10.18 13.68
CA GLY A 361 -6.77 -10.86 14.80
C GLY A 361 -5.63 -11.81 14.41
N LYS A 362 -5.09 -11.73 13.18
CA LYS A 362 -3.92 -12.48 12.72
C LYS A 362 -2.66 -11.63 12.77
N ILE A 363 -1.51 -12.29 12.82
CA ILE A 363 -0.19 -11.65 12.80
C ILE A 363 0.27 -11.63 11.33
N PRO A 364 0.64 -10.47 10.77
CA PRO A 364 1.36 -10.44 9.50
C PRO A 364 2.73 -11.08 9.68
N VAL A 365 2.89 -12.31 9.17
CA VAL A 365 4.17 -13.04 9.25
C VAL A 365 4.82 -13.03 7.88
N LEU A 366 5.99 -12.40 7.81
CA LEU A 366 6.77 -12.25 6.60
C LEU A 366 8.06 -13.04 6.75
N ALA A 367 8.52 -13.65 5.66
CA ALA A 367 9.76 -14.40 5.61
C ALA A 367 10.62 -13.93 4.44
N THR A 368 11.93 -13.94 4.63
CA THR A 368 12.92 -13.76 3.57
C THR A 368 14.16 -14.60 3.87
N THR A 369 15.10 -14.62 2.93
CA THR A 369 16.43 -15.20 3.15
C THR A 369 17.47 -14.10 3.22
N THR A 370 18.58 -14.37 3.92
CA THR A 370 19.71 -13.43 3.94
C THR A 370 20.19 -13.13 2.52
N ASP A 371 20.32 -14.14 1.65
CA ASP A 371 20.72 -13.95 0.25
C ASP A 371 19.80 -12.99 -0.52
N ARG A 372 18.48 -13.10 -0.34
CA ARG A 372 17.50 -12.20 -0.99
C ARG A 372 17.59 -10.79 -0.45
N LEU A 373 17.68 -10.65 0.87
CA LEU A 373 17.81 -9.34 1.52
C LEU A 373 19.10 -8.63 1.08
N LEU A 374 20.22 -9.36 0.97
CA LEU A 374 21.50 -8.85 0.47
C LEU A 374 21.50 -8.58 -1.04
N ALA A 375 20.55 -9.14 -1.79
CA ALA A 375 20.43 -8.93 -3.22
C ALA A 375 19.51 -7.76 -3.57
N GLY A 376 18.36 -7.64 -2.89
CA GLY A 376 17.31 -6.67 -3.22
C GLY A 376 17.08 -5.57 -2.18
N GLY A 377 17.66 -5.67 -0.98
CA GLY A 377 17.36 -4.77 0.13
C GLY A 377 15.95 -4.93 0.68
N PHE A 378 15.63 -4.19 1.75
CA PHE A 378 14.34 -4.29 2.43
C PHE A 378 13.17 -3.92 1.53
N LEU A 379 13.33 -2.93 0.65
CA LEU A 379 12.27 -2.40 -0.21
C LEU A 379 12.21 -3.07 -1.59
N GLY A 380 13.05 -4.09 -1.86
CA GLY A 380 13.15 -4.80 -3.14
C GLY A 380 11.84 -5.46 -3.59
N PRO A 381 11.54 -5.48 -4.90
CA PRO A 381 10.26 -5.97 -5.47
C PRO A 381 9.92 -7.43 -5.16
N ASP A 382 10.92 -8.27 -4.87
CA ASP A 382 10.77 -9.71 -4.60
C ASP A 382 11.53 -10.17 -3.34
N THR A 383 11.66 -9.28 -2.36
CA THR A 383 12.42 -9.57 -1.13
C THR A 383 11.59 -10.38 -0.14
N TRP A 384 10.28 -10.14 -0.03
CA TRP A 384 9.47 -10.64 1.07
C TRP A 384 8.40 -11.63 0.62
N TRP A 385 8.30 -12.73 1.35
CA TRP A 385 7.22 -13.71 1.27
C TRP A 385 6.29 -13.52 2.45
N ARG A 386 5.05 -13.07 2.22
CA ARG A 386 4.02 -13.05 3.26
C ARG A 386 3.26 -14.37 3.27
N TYR A 387 3.25 -15.04 4.42
CA TYR A 387 2.39 -16.20 4.59
C TYR A 387 0.92 -15.80 4.48
N GLY A 388 0.15 -16.52 3.66
CA GLY A 388 -1.23 -16.21 3.32
C GLY A 388 -1.42 -15.48 1.98
N LEU A 389 -0.38 -14.79 1.47
CA LEU A 389 -0.43 -14.11 0.17
C LEU A 389 0.03 -15.03 -0.99
N GLY A 390 1.07 -15.83 -0.75
CA GLY A 390 1.52 -16.88 -1.68
C GLY A 390 2.42 -16.42 -2.84
N THR A 391 2.92 -15.19 -2.80
CA THR A 391 3.85 -14.63 -3.79
C THR A 391 4.98 -13.84 -3.12
N TRP A 392 6.11 -13.70 -3.82
CA TRP A 392 7.17 -12.76 -3.43
C TRP A 392 6.77 -11.35 -3.82
N THR A 393 7.02 -10.38 -2.94
CA THR A 393 6.64 -8.98 -3.11
C THR A 393 7.62 -8.05 -2.37
N ASN A 394 7.48 -6.73 -2.58
CA ASN A 394 8.17 -5.75 -1.75
C ASN A 394 7.54 -5.64 -0.35
N LEU A 395 8.27 -5.01 0.57
CA LEU A 395 7.84 -4.86 1.96
C LEU A 395 6.49 -4.13 2.07
N ALA A 396 6.27 -3.04 1.32
CA ALA A 396 5.04 -2.26 1.40
C ALA A 396 3.80 -3.10 1.01
N HIS A 397 3.88 -3.86 -0.09
CA HIS A 397 2.82 -4.74 -0.54
C HIS A 397 2.64 -5.93 0.40
N ALA A 398 3.74 -6.54 0.86
CA ALA A 398 3.69 -7.62 1.85
C ALA A 398 3.01 -7.15 3.14
N LEU A 399 3.15 -5.88 3.49
CA LEU A 399 2.53 -5.27 4.66
C LEU A 399 1.09 -4.79 4.43
N ASP A 400 0.53 -4.78 3.22
CA ASP A 400 -0.85 -4.31 3.00
C ASP A 400 -1.87 -5.25 3.68
N PRO A 401 -2.66 -4.82 4.68
CA PRO A 401 -3.64 -5.69 5.33
C PRO A 401 -4.82 -6.07 4.42
N LYS A 402 -5.06 -5.36 3.30
CA LYS A 402 -6.25 -5.50 2.45
C LYS A 402 -5.92 -5.35 0.95
N PRO A 403 -5.05 -6.20 0.37
CA PRO A 403 -4.58 -6.04 -1.02
C PRO A 403 -5.71 -6.06 -2.06
N ASP A 404 -6.81 -6.77 -1.80
CA ASP A 404 -7.92 -6.94 -2.75
C ASP A 404 -9.04 -5.90 -2.62
N ARG A 405 -8.97 -5.01 -1.61
CA ARG A 405 -10.06 -4.05 -1.33
C ARG A 405 -10.30 -3.08 -2.47
N ASP A 406 -9.24 -2.66 -3.14
CA ASP A 406 -9.33 -1.76 -4.28
C ASP A 406 -9.97 -2.45 -5.48
N LEU A 407 -9.75 -3.75 -5.66
CA LEU A 407 -10.43 -4.54 -6.68
C LEU A 407 -11.94 -4.64 -6.40
N ILE A 408 -12.32 -4.89 -5.15
CA ILE A 408 -13.74 -4.91 -4.71
C ILE A 408 -14.38 -3.54 -4.96
N ARG A 409 -13.71 -2.44 -4.60
CA ARG A 409 -14.20 -1.07 -4.84
C ARG A 409 -14.43 -0.81 -6.33
N LYS A 410 -13.48 -1.21 -7.18
CA LYS A 410 -13.59 -1.08 -8.65
C LYS A 410 -14.77 -1.88 -9.20
N ARG A 411 -14.96 -3.13 -8.79
CA ARG A 411 -16.10 -3.96 -9.24
C ARG A 411 -17.44 -3.41 -8.79
N ARG A 412 -17.55 -2.96 -7.53
CA ARG A 412 -18.76 -2.29 -7.03
C ARG A 412 -19.11 -1.05 -7.83
N LYS A 413 -18.10 -0.23 -8.17
CA LYS A 413 -18.30 0.94 -9.02
C LYS A 413 -18.79 0.54 -10.41
N ALA A 414 -18.15 -0.44 -11.05
CA ALA A 414 -18.55 -0.92 -12.37
C ALA A 414 -20.00 -1.45 -12.40
N ARG A 415 -20.45 -2.18 -11.37
CA ARG A 415 -21.85 -2.60 -11.28
C ARG A 415 -22.81 -1.42 -11.16
N LYS A 416 -22.51 -0.46 -10.26
CA LYS A 416 -23.36 0.74 -10.11
C LYS A 416 -23.44 1.55 -11.40
N ASP A 417 -22.30 1.68 -12.08
CA ASP A 417 -22.25 2.39 -13.37
C ASP A 417 -23.09 1.62 -14.43
N GLN A 418 -23.06 0.27 -14.45
CA GLN A 418 -23.92 -0.55 -15.32
C GLN A 418 -25.41 -0.44 -14.98
N GLU A 419 -25.78 -0.53 -13.69
CA GLU A 419 -27.16 -0.35 -13.23
C GLU A 419 -27.72 1.02 -13.64
N ALA A 420 -26.88 2.07 -13.58
CA ALA A 420 -27.26 3.41 -14.03
C ALA A 420 -27.47 3.49 -15.55
N ILE A 421 -26.63 2.80 -16.34
CA ILE A 421 -26.79 2.70 -17.80
C ILE A 421 -28.10 1.98 -18.14
N ASP A 422 -28.37 0.83 -17.49
CA ASP A 422 -29.56 0.02 -17.73
C ASP A 422 -30.84 0.79 -17.33
N ALA A 423 -30.81 1.48 -16.19
CA ALA A 423 -31.92 2.32 -15.75
C ALA A 423 -32.19 3.50 -16.70
N ALA A 424 -31.14 4.15 -17.21
CA ALA A 424 -31.28 5.23 -18.18
C ALA A 424 -31.83 4.71 -19.52
N ALA A 425 -31.40 3.52 -19.96
CA ALA A 425 -31.92 2.88 -21.16
C ALA A 425 -33.40 2.48 -21.01
N ALA A 426 -33.79 1.94 -19.84
CA ALA A 426 -35.17 1.61 -19.54
C ALA A 426 -36.08 2.85 -19.48
N ALA A 427 -35.64 3.91 -18.80
CA ALA A 427 -36.38 5.18 -18.73
C ALA A 427 -36.55 5.82 -20.12
N LYS A 428 -35.50 5.75 -20.96
CA LYS A 428 -35.60 6.21 -22.35
C LYS A 428 -36.60 5.37 -23.16
N ALA A 429 -36.56 4.05 -23.03
CA ALA A 429 -37.49 3.17 -23.74
C ALA A 429 -38.95 3.41 -23.32
N GLU A 430 -39.20 3.70 -22.04
CA GLU A 430 -40.53 4.07 -21.55
C GLU A 430 -41.00 5.40 -22.14
N GLN A 431 -40.13 6.42 -22.17
CA GLN A 431 -40.45 7.70 -22.79
C GLN A 431 -40.73 7.55 -24.30
N ASP A 432 -39.86 6.83 -25.01
CA ASP A 432 -40.02 6.57 -26.45
C ASP A 432 -41.34 5.82 -26.72
N ALA A 433 -41.78 4.93 -25.82
CA ALA A 433 -43.07 4.24 -25.93
C ALA A 433 -44.28 5.17 -25.69
N LEU A 434 -44.19 6.06 -24.70
CA LEU A 434 -45.22 7.07 -24.45
C LEU A 434 -45.34 8.05 -25.63
N ASP A 435 -44.22 8.52 -26.15
CA ASP A 435 -44.18 9.42 -27.31
C ASP A 435 -44.76 8.74 -28.56
N ALA A 436 -44.46 7.45 -28.77
CA ALA A 436 -45.03 6.66 -29.85
C ALA A 436 -46.56 6.47 -29.70
N GLU A 437 -47.05 6.25 -28.48
CA GLU A 437 -48.50 6.15 -28.20
C GLU A 437 -49.20 7.48 -28.46
N GLN A 438 -48.63 8.60 -28.01
CA GLN A 438 -49.18 9.94 -28.25
C GLN A 438 -49.20 10.26 -29.75
N LEU A 439 -48.13 9.93 -30.49
CA LEU A 439 -48.08 10.11 -31.93
C LEU A 439 -49.13 9.23 -32.64
N ALA A 440 -49.32 7.98 -32.20
CA ALA A 440 -50.34 7.11 -32.75
C ALA A 440 -51.75 7.65 -32.53
N LYS A 441 -52.05 8.19 -31.33
CA LYS A 441 -53.33 8.86 -31.03
C LYS A 441 -53.54 10.08 -31.92
N LEU A 442 -52.53 10.94 -32.04
CA LEU A 442 -52.60 12.13 -32.91
C LEU A 442 -52.85 11.75 -34.38
N LEU A 443 -52.16 10.73 -34.90
CA LEU A 443 -52.35 10.26 -36.27
C LEU A 443 -53.74 9.66 -36.48
N ALA A 444 -54.28 8.93 -35.49
CA ALA A 444 -55.64 8.41 -35.54
C ALA A 444 -56.69 9.53 -35.52
N ALA A 445 -56.48 10.56 -34.67
CA ALA A 445 -57.31 11.75 -34.63
C ALA A 445 -57.30 12.51 -35.96
N ARG A 446 -56.12 12.73 -36.57
CA ARG A 446 -55.99 13.30 -37.91
C ARG A 446 -56.80 12.52 -38.95
N ALA A 447 -56.60 11.21 -39.00
CA ALA A 447 -57.31 10.35 -39.94
C ALA A 447 -58.84 10.40 -39.74
N HIS A 448 -59.31 10.44 -38.50
CA HIS A 448 -60.74 10.63 -38.20
C HIS A 448 -61.23 12.00 -38.66
N ASN A 449 -60.53 13.06 -38.28
CA ASN A 449 -60.91 14.44 -38.57
C ASN A 449 -60.90 14.77 -40.08
N ASP A 450 -60.02 14.12 -40.83
CA ASP A 450 -59.96 14.22 -42.30
C ASP A 450 -61.14 13.52 -43.00
N THR A 451 -61.80 12.56 -42.34
CA THR A 451 -62.99 11.89 -42.89
C THR A 451 -64.28 12.68 -42.68
N LEU A 452 -64.25 13.65 -41.77
CA LEU A 452 -65.37 14.54 -41.52
C LEU A 452 -65.47 15.60 -42.63
N HIS A 453 -66.57 16.33 -42.60
CA HIS A 453 -66.80 17.43 -43.53
C HIS A 453 -65.75 18.54 -43.30
N PRO A 454 -65.34 19.29 -44.36
CA PRO A 454 -64.32 20.32 -44.21
C PRO A 454 -64.83 21.48 -43.38
N CYS A 455 -63.93 22.19 -42.72
CA CYS A 455 -64.22 23.41 -41.97
C CYS A 455 -65.08 24.37 -42.80
N HIS A 456 -66.19 24.85 -42.22
CA HIS A 456 -67.14 25.70 -42.92
C HIS A 456 -66.49 26.99 -43.43
N THR A 457 -65.51 27.53 -42.69
CA THR A 457 -64.89 28.84 -42.98
C THR A 457 -63.68 28.72 -43.89
N CYS A 458 -62.66 27.95 -43.51
CA CYS A 458 -61.42 27.86 -44.30
C CYS A 458 -61.41 26.74 -45.34
N LYS A 459 -62.40 25.83 -45.33
CA LYS A 459 -62.49 24.64 -46.18
C LYS A 459 -61.35 23.61 -46.00
N GLY A 460 -60.51 23.77 -44.97
CA GLY A 460 -59.49 22.81 -44.58
C GLY A 460 -60.02 21.69 -43.66
N PRO A 461 -59.14 20.81 -43.16
CA PRO A 461 -59.50 19.74 -42.22
C PRO A 461 -60.21 20.26 -40.98
N LEU A 462 -61.23 19.53 -40.50
CA LEU A 462 -62.01 19.96 -39.34
C LEU A 462 -61.17 19.92 -38.05
N GLY A 463 -60.16 19.05 -37.98
CA GLY A 463 -59.19 18.99 -36.88
C GLY A 463 -58.17 20.13 -36.84
N GLY A 464 -58.16 21.05 -37.83
CA GLY A 464 -57.14 22.08 -37.97
C GLY A 464 -55.99 21.65 -38.90
N ALA A 465 -55.09 22.59 -39.20
CA ALA A 465 -53.94 22.30 -40.05
C ALA A 465 -52.90 21.46 -39.28
N HIS A 466 -52.39 20.39 -39.90
CA HIS A 466 -51.39 19.51 -39.27
C HIS A 466 -50.14 20.28 -38.83
N GLY A 467 -49.73 20.09 -37.58
CA GLY A 467 -48.59 20.77 -36.96
C GLY A 467 -48.86 22.23 -36.58
N SER A 468 -50.10 22.71 -36.70
CA SER A 468 -50.47 24.04 -36.19
C SER A 468 -50.70 24.02 -34.68
N THR A 469 -50.56 25.17 -34.03
CA THR A 469 -50.86 25.34 -32.59
C THR A 469 -52.35 25.13 -32.25
N HIS A 470 -53.21 24.99 -33.27
CA HIS A 470 -54.64 24.80 -33.15
C HIS A 470 -55.09 23.48 -33.80
N GLU A 471 -54.17 22.51 -33.89
CA GLU A 471 -54.50 21.14 -34.27
C GLU A 471 -55.15 20.41 -33.08
N LEU A 472 -56.25 19.69 -33.34
CA LEU A 472 -56.83 18.76 -32.36
C LEU A 472 -55.99 17.50 -32.29
N ASP A 473 -55.61 17.13 -31.07
CA ASP A 473 -55.00 15.86 -30.71
C ASP A 473 -56.04 14.74 -30.45
N GLU A 474 -57.32 15.10 -30.50
CA GLU A 474 -58.47 14.21 -30.36
C GLU A 474 -59.44 14.31 -31.56
N ASN A 475 -60.43 13.40 -31.57
CA ASN A 475 -61.47 13.38 -32.59
C ASN A 475 -62.37 14.60 -32.45
N ALA A 476 -62.53 15.37 -33.52
CA ALA A 476 -63.50 16.45 -33.61
C ALA A 476 -64.93 15.90 -33.48
N ASP A 477 -65.81 16.68 -32.87
CA ASP A 477 -67.22 16.30 -32.80
C ASP A 477 -67.80 16.26 -34.23
N PRO A 478 -68.55 15.21 -34.62
CA PRO A 478 -69.19 15.15 -35.94
C PRO A 478 -70.09 16.36 -36.26
N GLU A 479 -70.65 17.04 -35.25
CA GLU A 479 -71.47 18.25 -35.39
C GLU A 479 -70.64 19.55 -35.50
N GLN A 480 -69.35 19.51 -35.14
CA GLN A 480 -68.46 20.67 -35.16
C GLN A 480 -68.39 21.24 -36.57
N LEU A 481 -68.58 22.56 -36.73
CA LEU A 481 -68.65 23.21 -38.05
C LEU A 481 -67.36 23.90 -38.49
N GLU A 482 -66.45 24.18 -37.56
CA GLU A 482 -65.21 24.89 -37.85
C GLU A 482 -64.03 24.19 -37.20
N CYS A 483 -62.86 24.31 -37.84
CA CYS A 483 -61.63 23.93 -37.19
C CYS A 483 -61.29 24.86 -36.00
N PRO A 484 -60.47 24.41 -35.03
CA PRO A 484 -60.23 25.19 -33.81
C PRO A 484 -59.68 26.58 -34.07
N ALA A 485 -58.86 26.77 -35.11
CA ALA A 485 -58.34 28.08 -35.49
C ALA A 485 -59.46 29.04 -35.95
N CYS A 486 -60.39 28.56 -36.77
CA CYS A 486 -61.52 29.36 -37.25
C CYS A 486 -62.53 29.64 -36.13
N ASP A 487 -62.84 28.65 -35.29
CA ASP A 487 -63.72 28.84 -34.13
C ASP A 487 -63.11 29.85 -33.14
N HIS A 488 -61.82 29.71 -32.82
CA HIS A 488 -61.12 30.65 -31.95
C HIS A 488 -61.13 32.07 -32.51
N GLN A 489 -60.85 32.24 -33.81
CA GLN A 489 -60.90 33.54 -34.48
C GLN A 489 -62.32 34.13 -34.46
N ARG A 490 -63.33 33.32 -34.76
CA ARG A 490 -64.74 33.72 -34.72
C ARG A 490 -65.17 34.17 -33.32
N ARG A 491 -64.80 33.42 -32.27
CA ARG A 491 -65.09 33.78 -30.87
C ARG A 491 -64.42 35.10 -30.49
N ARG A 492 -63.16 35.30 -30.92
CA ARG A 492 -62.42 36.55 -30.70
C ARG A 492 -63.10 37.74 -31.37
N ASP A 493 -63.63 37.54 -32.57
CA ASP A 493 -64.31 38.58 -33.36
C ASP A 493 -65.78 38.78 -32.97
N ARG A 494 -66.27 38.06 -31.93
CA ARG A 494 -67.67 38.04 -31.50
C ARG A 494 -68.65 37.69 -32.63
N GLY A 495 -68.22 36.80 -33.52
CA GLY A 495 -69.05 36.25 -34.58
C GLY A 495 -70.26 35.49 -34.01
N ARG A 496 -71.38 35.53 -34.73
CA ARG A 496 -72.56 34.71 -34.39
C ARG A 496 -72.27 33.22 -34.66
N PRO A 497 -72.95 32.28 -33.97
CA PRO A 497 -72.89 30.86 -34.30
C PRO A 497 -73.19 30.60 -35.77
N ILE A 498 -72.44 29.67 -36.37
CA ILE A 498 -72.72 29.23 -37.73
C ILE A 498 -73.95 28.33 -37.70
N LEU A 499 -74.93 28.69 -38.53
CA LEU A 499 -76.15 27.92 -38.70
C LEU A 499 -76.24 27.49 -40.16
N LEU A 500 -76.17 26.18 -40.38
CA LEU A 500 -76.39 25.61 -41.69
C LEU A 500 -77.88 25.61 -42.03
N ASP A 501 -78.22 25.92 -43.28
CA ASP A 501 -79.60 25.86 -43.76
C ASP A 501 -80.20 24.46 -43.61
N LEU A 502 -81.49 24.42 -43.26
CA LEU A 502 -82.24 23.18 -43.15
C LEU A 502 -82.48 22.59 -44.54
N PRO A 503 -82.25 21.28 -44.74
CA PRO A 503 -82.67 20.60 -45.96
C PRO A 503 -84.18 20.75 -46.14
N SER A 504 -84.61 21.19 -47.33
CA SER A 504 -86.04 21.25 -47.63
C SER A 504 -86.63 19.84 -47.74
N ASP A 505 -87.95 19.70 -47.61
CA ASP A 505 -88.62 18.41 -47.83
C ASP A 505 -88.39 17.86 -49.24
N ARG A 506 -88.11 18.73 -50.21
CA ARG A 506 -87.73 18.35 -51.57
C ARG A 506 -86.32 17.75 -51.58
N ASP A 507 -85.36 18.38 -50.90
CA ASP A 507 -83.98 17.91 -50.82
C ASP A 507 -83.90 16.57 -50.09
N ARG A 508 -84.63 16.41 -48.98
CA ARG A 508 -84.71 15.14 -48.24
C ARG A 508 -85.30 14.01 -49.08
N ARG A 509 -86.38 14.28 -49.81
CA ARG A 509 -87.00 13.30 -50.72
C ARG A 509 -86.07 12.92 -51.88
N LYS A 510 -85.37 13.91 -52.45
CA LYS A 510 -84.37 13.68 -53.49
C LYS A 510 -83.22 12.81 -52.95
N ALA A 511 -82.70 13.13 -51.76
CA ALA A 511 -81.62 12.37 -51.14
C ALA A 511 -82.03 10.93 -50.80
N LYS A 512 -83.29 10.70 -50.40
CA LYS A 512 -83.81 9.34 -50.17
C LYS A 512 -83.85 8.49 -51.45
N ARG A 513 -84.09 9.12 -52.60
CA ARG A 513 -84.16 8.43 -53.90
C ARG A 513 -82.78 8.25 -54.54
N ASP A 514 -81.97 9.29 -54.49
CA ASP A 514 -80.75 9.42 -55.31
C ASP A 514 -79.46 9.29 -54.46
N GLY A 515 -79.57 9.16 -53.14
CA GLY A 515 -78.47 9.29 -52.20
C GLY A 515 -78.19 10.76 -51.80
N PRO A 516 -77.38 10.99 -50.75
CA PRO A 516 -77.04 12.35 -50.30
C PRO A 516 -76.36 13.17 -51.42
N PRO A 517 -76.54 14.51 -51.47
CA PRO A 517 -75.93 15.34 -52.50
C PRO A 517 -74.40 15.26 -52.43
N LYS A 518 -73.75 14.85 -53.52
CA LYS A 518 -72.29 14.70 -53.57
C LYS A 518 -71.53 16.03 -53.40
N ASP A 519 -72.16 17.14 -53.77
CA ASP A 519 -71.57 18.48 -53.70
C ASP A 519 -71.87 19.21 -52.37
N ASP A 520 -72.58 18.58 -51.43
CA ASP A 520 -72.86 19.13 -50.10
C ASP A 520 -72.21 18.28 -49.00
N PRO A 521 -70.94 18.56 -48.64
CA PRO A 521 -70.23 17.78 -47.65
C PRO A 521 -70.82 17.96 -46.23
N TRP A 522 -71.66 18.97 -46.00
CA TRP A 522 -72.32 19.21 -44.71
C TRP A 522 -73.71 18.58 -44.60
N TRP A 523 -74.15 17.82 -45.59
CA TRP A 523 -75.50 17.24 -45.66
C TRP A 523 -75.89 16.46 -44.38
N THR A 524 -74.98 15.63 -43.86
CA THR A 524 -75.21 14.84 -42.65
C THR A 524 -75.40 15.73 -41.42
N VAL A 525 -74.55 16.75 -41.25
CA VAL A 525 -74.65 17.71 -40.13
C VAL A 525 -75.94 18.52 -40.23
N ARG A 526 -76.34 18.92 -41.45
CA ARG A 526 -77.61 19.59 -41.70
C ARG A 526 -78.81 18.75 -41.27
N LEU A 527 -78.76 17.43 -41.45
CA LEU A 527 -79.81 16.52 -40.97
C LEU A 527 -79.84 16.45 -39.45
N ILE A 528 -78.68 16.31 -38.78
CA ILE A 528 -78.58 16.30 -37.32
C ILE A 528 -79.12 17.62 -36.74
N HIS A 529 -78.66 18.75 -37.27
CA HIS A 529 -79.11 20.09 -36.89
C HIS A 529 -80.61 20.31 -37.15
N ALA A 530 -81.20 19.58 -38.08
CA ALA A 530 -82.63 19.69 -38.41
C ALA A 530 -83.53 18.82 -37.54
N ASP A 531 -82.97 17.75 -36.97
CA ASP A 531 -83.65 16.91 -36.01
C ASP A 531 -83.61 17.55 -34.61
N ARG A 532 -82.47 18.16 -34.27
CA ARG A 532 -82.22 18.75 -32.96
C ARG A 532 -82.86 20.13 -32.74
N TRP A 533 -83.00 20.94 -33.80
CA TRP A 533 -83.53 22.30 -33.70
C TRP A 533 -84.64 22.55 -34.70
N THR A 534 -85.80 22.97 -34.18
CA THR A 534 -86.96 23.32 -34.99
C THR A 534 -86.75 24.66 -35.71
N LYS A 535 -87.61 24.96 -36.69
CA LYS A 535 -87.63 26.28 -37.34
C LYS A 535 -87.93 27.43 -36.35
N ALA A 536 -88.65 27.15 -35.26
CA ALA A 536 -88.95 28.14 -34.22
C ALA A 536 -87.71 28.46 -33.40
N ASP A 537 -86.97 27.43 -32.94
CA ASP A 537 -85.73 27.59 -32.16
C ASP A 537 -84.70 28.45 -32.90
N ARG A 538 -84.59 28.25 -34.22
CA ARG A 538 -83.69 29.03 -35.09
C ARG A 538 -84.12 30.46 -35.30
N LYS A 539 -85.43 30.73 -35.35
CA LYS A 539 -85.98 32.08 -35.53
C LYS A 539 -85.84 32.92 -34.25
N GLU A 540 -85.95 32.27 -33.10
CA GLU A 540 -85.88 32.89 -31.78
C GLU A 540 -84.44 33.00 -31.25
N GLY A 541 -83.47 32.33 -31.89
CA GLY A 541 -82.07 32.34 -31.46
C GLY A 541 -81.80 31.44 -30.25
N ASN A 542 -82.70 30.51 -29.93
CA ASN A 542 -82.60 29.56 -28.81
C ASN A 542 -81.67 28.37 -29.13
N ILE A 543 -80.60 28.62 -29.87
CA ILE A 543 -79.60 27.61 -30.22
C ILE A 543 -78.41 27.81 -29.29
N PRO A 544 -77.91 26.75 -28.62
CA PRO A 544 -76.74 26.86 -27.75
C PRO A 544 -75.56 27.49 -28.49
N LEU A 545 -74.85 28.41 -27.83
CA LEU A 545 -73.69 29.13 -28.38
C LEU A 545 -72.46 28.23 -28.61
N SER A 546 -72.57 26.92 -28.39
CA SER A 546 -71.51 25.94 -28.66
C SER A 546 -72.08 24.53 -28.64
N MET A 547 -71.65 23.70 -29.58
CA MET A 547 -70.67 22.67 -29.22
C MET A 547 -69.42 22.93 -30.05
#